data_AF-A0A2U1IP37-F1
#
_entry.id   AF-A0A2U1IP37-F1
#
_cell.length_a   1.000
_cell.length_b   1.000
_cell.length_c   1.000
_cell.angle_alpha   90.00
_cell.angle_beta   90.00
_cell.angle_gamma   90.00
#
_symmetry.space_group_name_H-M   'P 1'
#
loop_
_entity.id
_entity.type
_entity.pdbx_description
1 polymer ?
#
loop_
_entity_poly.entity_id
_entity_poly.type
_entity_poly.pdbx_seq_one_letter_code
_entity_poly.pdbx_strand_id
1 'polypeptide(L)' 'MTALRRRVRIRSGQMPPLDLQTICDKCNKSRAHGNHQKCSKQRQAEGIARRNTQHSTVTHGMD' A
#
# COMPACT_ATOMS: atom_id res chain seq x y z
N MET A 1 35.54 -22.05 20.44
CA MET A 1 34.27 -21.64 19.79
C MET A 1 34.60 -20.81 18.56
N THR A 2 34.33 -21.30 17.36
CA THR A 2 34.62 -20.56 16.12
C THR A 2 33.37 -19.80 15.70
N ALA A 3 33.42 -18.46 15.73
CA ALA A 3 32.28 -17.64 15.33
C ALA A 3 32.12 -17.66 13.79
N LEU A 4 31.06 -18.28 13.30
CA LEU A 4 30.67 -18.22 11.89
C LEU A 4 30.14 -16.82 11.57
N ARG A 5 30.88 -16.04 10.79
CA ARG A 5 30.47 -14.68 10.38
C ARG A 5 29.80 -14.72 9.00
N ARG A 6 28.49 -14.47 8.92
CA ARG A 6 27.80 -14.28 7.64
C ARG A 6 28.31 -13.01 6.95
N ARG A 7 28.69 -13.13 5.67
CA ARG A 7 28.99 -11.96 4.82
C ARG A 7 27.69 -11.34 4.31
N VAL A 8 27.49 -10.05 4.54
CA VAL A 8 26.38 -9.28 3.95
C VAL A 8 26.74 -8.93 2.51
N ARG A 9 25.86 -9.28 1.56
CA ARG A 9 25.95 -8.78 0.18
C ARG A 9 25.07 -7.53 0.06
N ILE A 10 25.69 -6.36 -0.01
CA ILE A 10 24.98 -5.11 -0.29
C ILE A 10 24.77 -5.04 -1.81
N ARG A 11 23.52 -4.91 -2.26
CA ARG A 11 23.22 -4.67 -3.68
C ARG A 11 23.64 -3.24 -4.01
N SER A 12 24.78 -3.08 -4.67
CA SER A 12 25.27 -1.80 -5.18
C SER A 12 24.49 -1.46 -6.46
N GLY A 13 23.36 -0.78 -6.32
CA GLY A 13 22.57 -0.29 -7.45
C GLY A 13 21.74 0.92 -7.03
N GLN A 14 21.56 1.88 -7.94
CA GLN A 14 20.62 2.98 -7.74
C GLN A 14 19.21 2.39 -7.68
N MET A 15 18.45 2.76 -6.65
CA MET A 15 17.03 2.41 -6.60
C MET A 15 16.31 3.14 -7.73
N PRO A 16 15.43 2.47 -8.47
CA PRO A 16 14.62 3.15 -9.47
C PRO A 16 13.76 4.24 -8.81
N PRO A 17 13.42 5.31 -9.55
CA PRO A 17 12.51 6.33 -9.02
C PRO A 17 11.19 5.68 -8.60
N LEU A 18 10.69 6.09 -7.44
CA LEU A 18 9.40 5.65 -6.95
C LEU A 18 8.31 6.38 -7.75
N ASP A 19 7.59 5.66 -8.61
CA ASP A 19 6.38 6.18 -9.27
C ASP A 19 5.21 6.22 -8.28
N LEU A 20 5.31 7.15 -7.33
CA LEU A 20 4.30 7.36 -6.30
C LEU A 20 3.34 8.45 -6.76
N GLN A 21 2.04 8.15 -6.68
CA GLN A 21 0.99 9.14 -6.87
C GLN A 21 1.10 10.21 -5.77
N THR A 22 1.63 11.37 -6.11
CA THR A 22 1.94 12.45 -5.15
C THR A 22 0.71 13.27 -4.78
N ILE A 23 -0.37 13.16 -5.54
CA ILE A 23 -1.63 13.90 -5.34
C ILE A 23 -2.70 12.99 -4.74
N CYS A 24 -3.46 13.52 -3.77
CA CYS A 24 -4.58 12.82 -3.17
C CYS A 24 -5.78 12.84 -4.11
N ASP A 25 -6.26 11.66 -4.50
CA ASP A 25 -7.41 11.43 -5.38
C ASP A 25 -8.75 11.98 -4.83
N LYS A 26 -8.85 12.21 -3.51
CA LYS A 26 -10.08 12.68 -2.86
C LYS A 26 -10.15 14.19 -2.70
N CYS A 27 -9.02 14.85 -2.52
CA CYS A 27 -8.97 16.28 -2.19
C CYS A 27 -8.04 17.10 -3.08
N ASN A 28 -7.36 16.47 -4.05
CA ASN A 28 -6.45 17.07 -5.02
C ASN A 28 -5.30 17.88 -4.39
N LYS A 29 -4.93 17.56 -3.15
CA LYS A 29 -3.78 18.15 -2.44
C LYS A 29 -2.60 17.19 -2.44
N SER A 30 -1.39 17.74 -2.27
CA SER A 30 -0.18 16.92 -2.09
C SER A 30 -0.34 15.94 -0.94
N ARG A 31 -0.06 14.66 -1.17
CA ARG A 31 -0.12 13.62 -0.13
C ARG A 31 1.00 13.74 0.90
N ALA A 32 2.10 14.42 0.55
CA ALA A 32 3.25 14.58 1.42
C ALA A 32 3.03 15.60 2.54
N HIS A 33 2.06 16.51 2.38
CA HIS A 33 1.87 17.64 3.29
C HIS A 33 0.38 17.87 3.62
N GLY A 34 0.09 18.27 4.87
CA GLY A 34 -1.27 18.59 5.32
C GLY A 34 -2.06 17.41 5.91
N ASN A 35 -3.25 17.69 6.45
CA ASN A 35 -4.09 16.70 7.15
C ASN A 35 -4.98 15.90 6.19
N HIS A 36 -4.75 14.57 6.14
CA HIS A 36 -5.48 13.62 5.30
C HIS A 36 -6.30 12.59 6.09
N GLN A 37 -6.58 12.83 7.38
CA GLN A 37 -7.37 11.89 8.21
C GLN A 37 -8.75 11.60 7.62
N LYS A 38 -9.45 12.64 7.12
CA LYS A 38 -10.76 12.49 6.48
C LYS A 38 -10.69 11.60 5.22
N CYS A 39 -9.76 11.90 4.32
CA CYS A 39 -9.55 11.11 3.10
C CYS A 39 -9.10 9.67 3.39
N SER A 40 -8.30 9.47 4.44
CA SER A 40 -7.86 8.15 4.89
C SER A 40 -9.04 7.31 5.38
N LYS A 41 -9.89 7.87 6.24
CA LYS A 41 -11.09 7.20 6.75
C LYS A 41 -12.06 6.82 5.61
N GLN A 42 -12.23 7.72 4.64
CA GLN A 42 -13.04 7.44 3.45
C GLN A 42 -12.49 6.26 2.65
N ARG A 43 -11.17 6.21 2.37
CA ARG A 43 -10.55 5.07 1.67
C ARG A 43 -10.68 3.76 2.44
N GLN A 44 -10.59 3.80 3.77
CA GLN A 44 -10.81 2.60 4.58
C GLN A 44 -12.24 2.08 4.44
N ALA A 45 -13.24 2.97 4.50
CA ALA A 45 -14.64 2.59 4.30
C ALA A 45 -14.89 2.00 2.90
N GLU A 46 -14.36 2.64 1.86
CA GLU A 46 -14.44 2.14 0.48
C GLU A 46 -13.75 0.78 0.31
N GLY A 47 -12.60 0.57 0.95
CA GLY A 47 -11.87 -0.70 0.94
C GLY A 47 -12.57 -1.81 1.71
N ILE A 48 -13.31 -1.51 2.77
CA ILE A 48 -14.17 -2.47 3.48
C ILE A 48 -15.34 -2.87 2.58
N ALA A 49 -16.04 -1.90 1.98
CA ALA A 49 -17.16 -2.18 1.08
C ALA A 49 -16.74 -3.08 -0.10
N ARG A 50 -15.63 -2.76 -0.77
CA ARG A 50 -15.11 -3.57 -1.90
C ARG A 50 -14.73 -4.99 -1.50
N ARG A 51 -14.13 -5.18 -0.32
CA ARG A 51 -13.79 -6.52 0.17
C ARG A 51 -15.04 -7.34 0.48
N ASN A 52 -16.05 -6.72 1.07
CA ASN A 52 -17.33 -7.38 1.32
C ASN A 52 -18.01 -7.81 0.01
N THR A 53 -18.04 -6.94 -1.01
CA THR A 53 -18.61 -7.31 -2.32
C THR A 53 -17.83 -8.42 -2.99
N GLN A 54 -16.50 -8.36 -2.99
CA GLN A 54 -15.64 -9.41 -3.56
C GLN A 54 -15.83 -10.76 -2.87
N HIS A 55 -15.95 -10.75 -1.54
CA HIS A 55 -16.23 -11.96 -0.78
C HIS A 55 -17.57 -12.58 -1.21
N SER A 56 -18.65 -11.78 -1.30
CA SER A 56 -19.97 -12.25 -1.73
C SER A 56 -20.02 -12.79 -3.16
N THR A 57 -19.23 -12.20 -4.08
CA THR A 57 -19.16 -12.70 -5.47
C THR A 57 -18.38 -14.01 -5.59
N VAL A 58 -17.36 -14.22 -4.75
CA VAL A 58 -16.59 -15.47 -4.74
C VAL A 58 -17.43 -16.61 -4.15
N THR A 59 -18.27 -16.34 -3.14
CA THR A 59 -19.13 -17.38 -2.54
C THR A 59 -20.31 -17.81 -3.40
N HIS A 60 -20.72 -17.01 -4.40
CA HIS A 60 -21.82 -17.34 -5.33
C HIS A 60 -21.34 -17.89 -6.68
N GLY A 61 -20.03 -18.14 -6.84
CA GLY A 61 -19.43 -18.67 -8.07
C GLY A 61 -18.75 -20.03 -7.89
N MET A 62 -19.13 -20.77 -6.84
CA MET A 62 -18.61 -22.09 -6.48
C MET A 62 -19.72 -23.15 -6.56
N ASP A 63 -20.57 -23.05 -7.59
CA ASP A 63 -21.60 -24.03 -7.96
C ASP A 63 -21.32 -24.61 -9.35
#